data_AF-X1MN60-F1
#
_entry.id   AF-X1MN60-F1
#
_cell.length_a   1.000
_cell.length_b   1.000
_cell.length_c   1.000
_cell.angle_alpha   90.00
_cell.angle_beta   90.00
_cell.angle_gamma   90.00
#
_symmetry.space_group_name_H-M   'P 1'
#
loop_
_entity.id
_entity.type
_entity.pdbx_description
1 polymer ?
#
loop_
_entity_poly.entity_id
_entity_poly.type
_entity_poly.pdbx_seq_one_letter_code
_entity_poly.pdbx_strand_id
1 'polypeptide(L)'
;MYNTDYGLYNDVLLRLKIIVQPINWLGAIPLAMIAMMIVAIWKTNSFMMLLLLAGLQSIPEELYDAAKIDGAGRWTSFREITLPLLKPA
;
A
#
# COMPACT_ATOMS: atom_id res chain seq x y z
N MET A 1 -12.46 -17.25 -17.43
CA MET A 1 -12.42 -18.67 -17.01
C MET A 1 -12.44 -18.84 -15.49
N TYR A 2 -11.57 -18.17 -14.72
CA TYR A 2 -11.48 -18.28 -13.25
C TYR A 2 -12.37 -17.32 -12.43
N ASN A 3 -13.29 -16.59 -13.07
CA ASN A 3 -14.16 -15.63 -12.37
C ASN A 3 -15.15 -16.38 -11.46
N THR A 4 -15.42 -15.86 -10.26
CA THR A 4 -16.28 -16.52 -9.27
C THR A 4 -17.75 -16.61 -9.72
N ASP A 5 -18.28 -15.55 -10.34
CA ASP A 5 -19.71 -15.39 -10.65
C ASP A 5 -20.07 -15.87 -12.07
N TYR A 6 -19.15 -15.72 -13.03
CA TYR A 6 -19.37 -16.06 -14.46
C TYR A 6 -18.25 -16.92 -15.07
N GLY A 7 -17.43 -17.58 -14.24
CA GLY A 7 -16.32 -18.39 -14.71
C GLY A 7 -16.77 -19.75 -15.25
N LEU A 8 -16.26 -20.10 -16.43
CA LEU A 8 -16.48 -21.40 -17.09
C LEU A 8 -16.24 -22.59 -16.15
N TYR A 9 -15.21 -22.53 -15.30
CA TYR A 9 -14.89 -23.63 -14.37
C TYR A 9 -15.97 -23.82 -13.29
N ASN A 10 -16.46 -22.74 -12.68
CA ASN A 10 -17.54 -22.84 -11.70
C ASN A 10 -18.87 -23.27 -12.34
N ASP A 11 -19.20 -22.76 -13.53
CA ASP A 11 -20.42 -23.15 -14.26
C ASP A 11 -20.45 -24.65 -14.58
N VAL A 12 -19.36 -25.21 -15.10
CA VAL A 12 -19.27 -26.65 -15.40
C VAL A 12 -19.32 -27.50 -14.12
N LEU A 13 -18.61 -27.11 -13.06
CA LEU A 13 -18.59 -27.86 -11.79
C LEU A 13 -19.93 -27.83 -11.04
N LEU A 14 -20.68 -26.72 -11.14
CA LEU A 14 -22.03 -26.59 -10.59
C LEU A 14 -23.03 -27.43 -11.38
N ARG A 15 -22.96 -27.41 -12.72
CA ARG A 15 -23.83 -28.24 -13.59
C ARG A 15 -23.62 -29.73 -13.37
N LEU A 16 -22.38 -30.14 -13.13
CA LEU A 16 -22.03 -31.53 -12.79
C LEU A 16 -22.32 -31.88 -11.32
N LYS A 17 -22.85 -30.94 -10.52
CA LYS A 17 -23.15 -31.09 -9.08
C LYS A 17 -21.96 -31.56 -8.23
N ILE A 18 -20.74 -31.27 -8.67
CA ILE A 18 -19.51 -31.60 -7.93
C ILE A 18 -19.29 -30.59 -6.79
N ILE A 19 -19.73 -29.34 -6.99
CA ILE A 19 -19.70 -28.28 -5.98
C ILE A 19 -21.12 -27.71 -5.78
N VAL A 20 -21.42 -27.25 -4.57
CA VAL A 20 -22.73 -26.66 -4.21
C VAL A 20 -22.70 -25.13 -4.28
N GLN A 21 -21.51 -24.53 -4.15
CA GLN A 21 -21.29 -23.09 -4.16
C GLN A 21 -20.08 -22.73 -5.04
N PRO A 22 -20.08 -21.56 -5.71
CA PRO A 22 -18.96 -21.14 -6.56
C PRO A 22 -17.67 -21.00 -5.75
N ILE A 23 -16.58 -21.56 -6.24
CA ILE A 23 -15.26 -21.42 -5.61
C ILE A 23 -14.62 -20.13 -6.10
N ASN A 24 -14.19 -19.27 -5.17
CA ASN A 24 -13.43 -18.08 -5.50
C ASN A 24 -11.95 -18.44 -5.72
N TRP A 25 -11.63 -18.95 -6.91
CA TRP A 25 -10.30 -19.41 -7.29
C TRP A 25 -9.19 -18.36 -7.11
N LEU A 26 -9.53 -17.08 -7.23
CA LEU A 26 -8.58 -15.97 -7.13
C LEU A 26 -8.58 -15.29 -5.75
N GLY A 27 -9.66 -15.40 -4.99
CA GLY A 27 -9.80 -14.81 -3.65
C GLY A 27 -9.51 -15.78 -2.50
N ALA A 28 -9.39 -17.09 -2.76
CA ALA A 28 -9.12 -18.09 -1.73
C ALA A 28 -7.64 -18.19 -1.32
N ILE A 29 -6.72 -17.47 -1.99
CA ILE A 29 -5.30 -17.49 -1.67
C ILE A 29 -4.95 -16.16 -0.96
N PRO A 30 -4.71 -16.15 0.37
CA PRO A 30 -4.36 -14.92 1.10
C PRO A 30 -3.18 -14.17 0.47
N LEU A 31 -2.21 -14.91 -0.07
CA LEU A 31 -1.05 -14.35 -0.77
C LEU A 31 -1.41 -13.64 -2.09
N ALA A 32 -2.39 -14.13 -2.85
CA ALA A 32 -2.81 -13.49 -4.10
C ALA A 32 -3.48 -12.14 -3.84
N MET A 33 -4.32 -12.07 -2.80
CA MET A 33 -4.93 -10.81 -2.37
C MET A 33 -3.89 -9.81 -1.87
N ILE A 34 -2.91 -10.26 -1.06
CA ILE A 34 -1.81 -9.41 -0.59
C ILE A 34 -0.96 -8.91 -1.76
N ALA A 35 -0.57 -9.79 -2.70
CA ALA A 35 0.19 -9.40 -3.88
C ALA A 35 -0.55 -8.37 -4.74
N MET A 36 -1.86 -8.58 -4.97
CA MET A 36 -2.70 -7.63 -5.70
C MET A 36 -2.82 -6.30 -4.96
N MET A 37 -2.96 -6.30 -3.63
CA MET A 37 -2.97 -5.07 -2.82
C MET A 37 -1.64 -4.32 -2.93
N ILE A 38 -0.49 -5.00 -2.83
CA ILE A 38 0.83 -4.37 -2.97
C ILE A 38 0.98 -3.74 -4.35
N VAL A 39 0.62 -4.46 -5.43
CA VAL A 39 0.67 -3.94 -6.80
C VAL A 39 -0.27 -2.76 -6.98
N ALA A 40 -1.49 -2.83 -6.42
CA ALA A 40 -2.45 -1.74 -6.45
C ALA A 40 -1.90 -0.49 -5.75
N ILE A 41 -1.41 -0.63 -4.51
CA ILE A 41 -0.81 0.45 -3.71
C ILE A 41 0.37 1.08 -4.45
N TRP A 42 1.28 0.27 -5.03
CA TRP A 42 2.42 0.79 -5.78
C TRP A 42 1.97 1.63 -6.98
N LYS A 43 1.01 1.11 -7.75
CA LYS A 43 0.51 1.75 -8.97
C LYS A 43 -0.17 3.08 -8.66
N THR A 44 -0.97 3.17 -7.59
CA THR A 44 -1.63 4.43 -7.21
C THR A 44 -0.70 5.42 -6.50
N ASN A 45 0.31 4.96 -5.77
CA ASN A 45 1.16 5.84 -4.95
C ASN A 45 2.47 6.28 -5.62
N SER A 46 2.77 5.87 -6.85
CA SER A 46 4.00 6.29 -7.55
C SER A 46 4.12 7.82 -7.65
N PHE A 47 3.00 8.53 -7.85
CA PHE A 47 2.97 10.00 -7.83
C PHE A 47 3.16 10.58 -6.42
N MET A 48 2.58 9.95 -5.40
CA MET A 48 2.71 10.40 -4.01
C MET A 48 4.15 10.34 -3.51
N MET A 49 4.95 9.38 -4.00
CA MET A 49 6.37 9.31 -3.67
C MET A 49 7.16 10.52 -4.18
N LEU A 50 6.84 11.01 -5.39
CA LEU A 50 7.44 12.23 -5.93
C LEU A 50 7.00 13.48 -5.14
N LEU A 51 5.73 13.54 -4.76
CA LEU A 51 5.19 14.63 -3.93
C LEU A 51 5.88 14.67 -2.56
N LEU A 52 6.02 13.51 -1.90
CA LEU A 52 6.71 13.39 -0.62
C LEU A 52 8.20 13.77 -0.74
N LEU A 53 8.86 13.38 -1.82
CA LEU A 53 10.26 13.76 -2.06
C LEU A 53 10.41 15.27 -2.25
N ALA A 54 9.52 15.90 -3.03
CA ALA A 54 9.51 17.34 -3.19
C ALA A 54 9.24 18.06 -1.85
N GLY A 55 8.32 17.54 -1.04
CA GLY A 55 8.07 18.03 0.32
C GLY A 55 9.28 17.89 1.23
N LEU A 56 9.97 16.74 1.20
CA LEU A 56 11.20 16.50 1.97
C LEU A 56 12.32 17.46 1.57
N GLN A 57 12.48 17.72 0.27
CA GLN A 57 13.47 18.67 -0.24
C GLN A 57 13.18 20.13 0.16
N SER A 58 11.93 20.45 0.53
CA SER A 58 11.56 21.79 1.00
C SER A 58 11.87 22.03 2.48
N ILE A 59 12.13 20.97 3.26
CA ILE A 59 12.45 21.09 4.69
C ILE A 59 13.90 21.57 4.83
N PRO A 60 14.16 22.71 5.50
CA PRO A 60 15.52 23.20 5.71
C PRO A 60 16.39 22.21 6.50
N GLU A 61 17.63 21.99 6.05
CA GLU A 61 18.58 21.07 6.70
C GLU A 61 18.99 21.55 8.10
N GLU A 62 18.99 22.86 8.32
CA GLU A 62 19.31 23.54 9.58
C GLU A 62 18.45 23.05 10.76
N LEU A 63 17.19 22.65 10.52
CA LEU A 63 16.32 22.11 11.55
C LEU A 63 16.83 20.75 12.07
N TYR A 64 17.39 19.93 11.18
CA TYR A 64 17.97 18.65 11.57
C TYR A 64 19.30 18.83 12.28
N ASP A 65 20.10 19.83 11.91
CA ASP A 65 21.34 20.13 12.60
C ASP A 65 21.11 20.74 13.98
N ALA A 66 20.13 21.63 14.13
CA ALA A 66 19.66 22.08 15.44
C ALA A 66 19.18 20.91 16.30
N ALA A 67 18.35 20.02 15.73
CA ALA A 67 17.87 18.83 16.45
C ALA A 67 19.01 17.89 16.87
N LYS A 68 20.08 17.75 16.08
CA LYS A 68 21.28 16.98 16.47
C LYS A 68 22.02 17.64 17.64
N ILE A 69 22.14 18.98 17.64
CA ILE A 69 22.75 19.73 18.74
C ILE A 69 21.93 19.54 20.03
N ASP A 70 20.60 19.53 19.92
CA ASP A 70 19.68 19.26 21.03
C ASP A 70 19.61 17.78 21.46
N GLY A 71 20.37 16.89 20.79
CA GLY A 71 20.42 15.46 21.11
C GLY A 71 19.20 14.65 20.65
N ALA A 72 18.36 15.21 19.78
CA ALA A 72 17.22 14.48 19.22
C ALA A 72 17.69 13.34 18.30
N GLY A 73 17.20 12.12 18.60
CA GLY A 73 17.43 10.95 17.76
C GLY A 73 16.54 10.94 16.51
N ARG A 74 16.84 10.01 15.57
CA ARG A 74 16.13 9.89 14.28
C ARG A 74 14.60 9.81 14.41
N TRP A 75 14.09 9.13 15.44
CA TRP A 75 12.65 9.01 15.67
C TRP A 75 12.02 10.34 16.08
N THR A 76 12.69 11.07 16.98
CA THR A 76 12.27 12.41 17.43
C THR A 76 12.30 13.40 16.26
N SER A 77 13.39 13.44 15.49
CA SER A 77 13.48 14.30 14.30
C SER A 77 12.40 13.97 13.26
N PHE A 78 12.10 12.69 13.04
CA PHE A 78 11.02 12.31 12.13
C PHE A 78 9.65 12.80 12.61
N ARG A 79 9.34 12.61 13.90
CA ARG A 79 8.01 12.94 14.45
C ARG A 79 7.80 14.44 14.66
N GLU A 80 8.84 15.17 15.04
CA GLU A 80 8.77 16.59 15.40
C GLU A 80 9.13 17.54 14.24
N ILE A 81 9.91 17.08 13.24
CA ILE A 81 10.34 17.89 12.10
C ILE A 81 9.77 17.36 10.80
N THR A 82 10.10 16.12 10.43
CA THR A 82 9.77 15.59 9.10
C THR A 82 8.26 15.44 8.89
N LEU A 83 7.57 14.77 9.80
CA LEU A 83 6.14 14.47 9.69
C LEU A 83 5.24 15.71 9.78
N PRO A 84 5.46 16.66 10.71
CA PRO A 84 4.63 17.86 10.81
C PRO A 84 4.82 18.80 9.62
N LEU A 85 6.05 18.94 9.11
CA LEU A 85 6.36 19.82 7.98
C LEU A 85 5.97 19.22 6.62
N LEU A 86 5.92 17.89 6.50
CA LEU A 86 5.38 17.21 5.31
C LEU A 86 3.84 17.21 5.26
N LYS A 87 3.19 17.27 6.42
CA LYS A 87 1.72 17.26 6.48
C LYS A 87 1.20 18.63 6.03
N PRO A 88 0.35 18.70 4.98
CA PRO A 88 -0.29 19.96 4.63
C PRO A 88 -1.17 20.44 5.81
N ALA A 89 -1.17 21.75 6.05
CA ALA A 89 -1.94 22.40 7.12
C ALA A 89 -3.46 22.16 6.98
#